data_AF-R5GRR6-F1
#
_entry.id   AF-R5GRR6-F1
#
_cell.length_a   1.000
_cell.length_b   1.000
_cell.length_c   1.000
_cell.angle_alpha   90.00
_cell.angle_beta   90.00
_cell.angle_gamma   90.00
#
_symmetry.space_group_name_H-M   'P 1'
#
loop_
_entity.id
_entity.type
_entity.pdbx_description
1 polymer ?
#
loop_
_entity_poly.entity_id
_entity_poly.type
_entity_poly.pdbx_seq_one_letter_code
_entity_poly.pdbx_strand_id
1 'polypeptide(L)' 'MTCRHCLRAELGHCARRHDAPAPWREPLALRLPDGRRFPLSFDCRHCQMLVHAPR' A
#
# COMPACT_ATOMS: atom_id res chain seq x y z
N MET A 1 -1.54 -5.52 10.36
CA MET A 1 -1.95 -6.69 9.53
C MET A 1 -1.11 -6.72 8.25
N THR A 2 -0.90 -7.90 7.65
CA THR A 2 -0.10 -8.07 6.43
C THR A 2 -0.89 -8.81 5.35
N CYS A 3 -0.97 -8.25 4.14
CA CYS A 3 -1.65 -8.89 3.00
C CYS A 3 -0.63 -9.32 1.94
N ARG A 4 -0.84 -10.52 1.36
CA ARG A 4 -0.18 -10.96 0.12
C ARG A 4 -0.97 -10.37 -1.05
N HIS A 5 -0.25 -9.75 -1.99
CA HIS A 5 -0.77 -8.85 -3.04
C HIS A 5 -1.10 -7.46 -2.50
N CYS A 6 -0.21 -6.52 -2.80
CA CYS A 6 -0.31 -5.15 -2.32
C CYS A 6 -1.20 -4.29 -3.23
N LEU A 7 -1.76 -3.21 -2.69
CA LEU A 7 -2.55 -2.23 -3.46
C LEU A 7 -1.81 -1.71 -4.69
N ARG A 8 -0.48 -1.58 -4.63
CA ARG A 8 0.32 -1.22 -5.81
C ARG A 8 0.20 -2.22 -6.96
N ALA A 9 0.10 -3.51 -6.67
CA ALA A 9 -0.09 -4.53 -7.70
C ALA A 9 -1.51 -4.52 -8.27
N GLU A 10 -2.52 -4.37 -7.41
CA GLU A 10 -3.92 -4.26 -7.85
C GLU A 10 -4.17 -3.02 -8.70
N LEU A 11 -3.47 -1.92 -8.41
CA LEU A 11 -3.58 -0.67 -9.16
C LEU A 11 -2.66 -0.60 -10.39
N GLY A 12 -1.86 -1.65 -10.68
CA GLY A 12 -0.95 -1.65 -11.83
C GLY A 12 0.23 -0.69 -11.68
N HIS A 13 0.81 -0.61 -10.48
CA HIS A 13 1.97 0.20 -10.11
C HIS A 13 3.02 -0.59 -9.30
N CYS A 14 3.10 -1.91 -9.54
CA CYS A 14 4.05 -2.79 -8.89
C CYS A 14 5.45 -2.62 -9.47
N ALA A 15 6.40 -2.20 -8.62
CA ALA A 15 7.81 -2.07 -9.00
C ALA A 15 8.43 -3.39 -9.49
N ARG A 16 7.91 -4.56 -9.07
CA ARG A 16 8.41 -5.87 -9.53
C ARG A 16 7.89 -6.32 -10.89
N ARG A 17 6.73 -5.82 -11.32
CA ARG A 17 6.12 -6.22 -12.61
C ARG A 17 6.54 -5.30 -13.76
N HIS A 18 7.46 -4.36 -13.51
CA HIS A 18 7.78 -3.25 -14.41
C HIS A 18 6.55 -2.40 -14.78
N ASP A 19 5.59 -2.32 -13.86
CA ASP A 19 4.45 -1.43 -14.03
C ASP A 19 4.90 0.04 -13.90
N ALA A 20 4.07 0.96 -14.40
CA ALA A 20 4.34 2.39 -14.31
C ALA A 20 4.53 2.84 -12.85
N PRO A 21 5.41 3.82 -12.58
CA PRO A 21 5.54 4.38 -11.25
C PRO A 21 4.20 4.93 -10.78
N ALA A 22 3.91 4.73 -9.49
CA ALA A 22 2.72 5.26 -8.86
C ALA A 22 2.66 6.78 -9.00
N PRO A 23 1.55 7.38 -9.48
CA PRO A 23 1.43 8.83 -9.63
C PRO A 23 1.20 9.55 -8.29
N TRP A 24 0.99 8.82 -7.19
CA TRP A 24 0.68 9.38 -5.88
C TRP A 24 1.92 9.53 -4.98
N ARG A 25 1.82 10.45 -4.01
CA ARG A 25 2.87 10.71 -3.03
C ARG A 25 2.72 9.80 -1.81
N GLU A 26 3.78 9.08 -1.47
CA GLU A 26 3.85 8.27 -0.23
C GLU A 26 4.15 9.16 1.00
N PRO A 27 3.75 8.77 2.22
CA PRO A 27 3.13 7.49 2.61
C PRO A 27 1.61 7.43 2.38
N LEU A 28 1.13 6.28 1.90
CA LEU A 28 -0.32 6.01 1.75
C LEU A 28 -0.97 5.60 3.08
N ALA A 29 -2.28 5.82 3.20
CA ALA A 29 -3.07 5.35 4.34
C ALA A 29 -4.47 4.93 3.90
N LEU A 30 -5.05 3.89 4.53
CA LEU A 30 -6.47 3.60 4.41
C LEU A 30 -7.26 4.57 5.30
N ARG A 31 -8.29 5.20 4.75
CA ARG A 31 -9.20 6.08 5.49
C ARG A 31 -10.54 5.38 5.69
N LEU A 32 -10.93 5.17 6.94
CA LEU A 32 -12.26 4.67 7.27
C LEU A 32 -13.28 5.82 7.34
N PRO A 33 -14.58 5.51 7.22
CA PRO A 33 -15.65 6.52 7.34
C PRO A 33 -15.67 7.24 8.69
N ASP A 34 -15.17 6.59 9.75
CA ASP A 34 -15.03 7.15 11.10
C ASP A 34 -13.87 8.14 11.25
N GLY A 35 -13.13 8.41 10.17
CA GLY A 35 -12.01 9.35 10.15
C GLY A 35 -10.66 8.74 10.52
N ARG A 36 -10.61 7.49 10.99
CA ARG A 36 -9.35 6.81 11.32
C ARG A 36 -8.51 6.59 10.06
N ARG A 37 -7.20 6.78 10.19
CA ARG A 37 -6.22 6.59 9.12
C ARG A 37 -5.24 5.51 9.51
N PHE A 38 -5.13 4.48 8.68
CA PHE A 38 -4.21 3.36 8.88
C PHE A 38 -3.05 3.50 7.90
N PRO A 39 -1.85 3.91 8.36
CA PRO A 39 -0.70 4.05 7.49
C PRO A 39 -0.33 2.72 6.84
N LEU A 40 0.11 2.80 5.58
CA LEU A 40 0.52 1.65 4.79
C LEU A 40 2.03 1.67 4.57
N SER A 41 2.62 0.49 4.51
CA SER A 41 3.99 0.29 4.04
C SER A 41 4.06 -0.89 3.09
N PHE A 42 4.87 -0.76 2.04
CA PHE A 42 4.96 -1.75 0.98
C PHE A 42 6.33 -2.40 0.98
N ASP A 43 6.38 -3.71 1.21
CA ASP A 43 7.56 -4.51 0.97
C ASP A 43 7.42 -5.21 -0.39
N CYS A 44 7.88 -4.52 -1.43
CA CYS A 44 7.90 -5.06 -2.79
C CYS A 44 8.83 -6.27 -2.94
N ARG A 45 9.81 -6.49 -2.05
CA ARG A 45 10.70 -7.67 -2.11
C ARG A 45 9.94 -8.94 -1.76
N HIS A 46 9.01 -8.86 -0.80
CA HIS A 46 8.20 -10.01 -0.37
C HIS A 46 6.74 -9.99 -0.87
N CYS A 47 6.34 -9.03 -1.71
CA CYS A 47 4.94 -8.82 -2.12
C CYS A 47 3.98 -8.54 -0.95
N GLN A 48 4.48 -7.89 0.10
CA GLN A 48 3.71 -7.68 1.31
C GLN A 48 3.28 -6.22 1.44
N MET A 49 2.04 -6.02 1.88
CA MET A 49 1.55 -4.73 2.33
C MET A 49 1.30 -4.80 3.83
N LEU A 50 1.97 -3.93 4.59
CA LEU A 50 1.78 -3.77 6.01
C LEU A 50 0.79 -2.63 6.26
N VAL A 51 -0.22 -2.91 7.07
CA VAL A 51 -1.17 -1.93 7.58
C VAL A 51 -0.85 -1.71 9.06
N HIS A 52 -0.46 -0.49 9.39
CA HIS A 52 -0.10 -0.05 10.74
C HIS A 52 -1.33 0.32 11.57
N ALA A 53 -1.15 0.40 12.89
CA ALA A 53 -2.17 0.90 13.79
C ALA A 53 -2.59 2.34 13.40
N PRO A 54 -3.86 2.70 13.59
CA PRO A 54 -4.33 4.02 13.24
C PRO A 54 -3.67 5.08 14.11
N ARG A 55 -3.39 6.24 13.49
CA ARG A 55 -2.97 7.45 14.21
C ARG A 55 -4.18 8.29 14.59
#